data_AF-F7Q0W0-F1
#
_entry.id   AF-F7Q0W0-F1
#
_cell.length_a   1.000
_cell.length_b   1.000
_cell.length_c   1.000
_cell.angle_alpha   90.00
_cell.angle_beta   90.00
_cell.angle_gamma   90.00
#
_symmetry.space_group_name_H-M   'P 1'
#
loop_
_entity.id
_entity.type
_entity.pdbx_description
1 polymer ?
#
loop_
_entity_poly.entity_id
_entity_poly.type
_entity_poly.pdbx_seq_one_letter_code
_entity_poly.pdbx_strand_id
1 'polypeptide(L)'
;MKCHLCGTENDEQSSYCKSCGFKFDKEQDDKQNIYEGEVITTDESNHENVNRDFEGEDYIKCPNCHSPNIHFVTIQSGSDYSAANGCCGFILFGPLGLLCGLLSNKRTATIRKCINCNHEF
;
A
#
# COMPACT_ATOMS: atom_id res chain seq x y z
N MET A 1 11.89 13.92 5.88
CA MET A 1 12.40 13.50 4.55
C MET A 1 11.32 13.54 3.47
N LYS A 2 11.66 14.00 2.26
CA LYS A 2 10.74 14.02 1.10
C LYS A 2 10.76 12.68 0.38
N CYS A 3 9.58 12.13 0.10
CA CYS A 3 9.48 10.88 -0.66
C CYS A 3 9.89 11.11 -2.12
N HIS A 4 10.85 10.34 -2.62
CA HIS A 4 11.30 10.44 -4.01
C HIS A 4 10.30 9.91 -5.06
N LEU A 5 9.30 9.11 -4.64
CA LEU A 5 8.27 8.57 -5.55
C LEU A 5 7.10 9.54 -5.72
N CYS A 6 6.58 10.11 -4.63
CA CYS A 6 5.37 10.93 -4.67
C CYS A 6 5.57 12.40 -4.23
N GLY A 7 6.77 12.76 -3.78
CA GLY A 7 7.09 14.12 -3.35
C GLY A 7 6.50 14.55 -2.00
N THR A 8 5.74 13.68 -1.32
CA THR A 8 5.18 14.00 0.00
C THR A 8 6.29 14.19 1.04
N GLU A 9 6.17 15.20 1.88
CA GLU A 9 7.03 15.41 3.05
C GLU A 9 6.62 14.53 4.22
N ASN A 10 7.56 13.77 4.75
CA ASN A 10 7.40 12.83 5.85
C ASN A 10 8.35 13.20 6.99
N ASP A 11 8.06 12.73 8.21
CA ASP A 11 8.97 12.87 9.34
C ASP A 11 10.29 12.12 9.06
N GLU A 12 11.41 12.61 9.60
CA GLU A 12 12.72 11.95 9.41
C GLU A 12 12.79 10.56 10.04
N GLN A 13 11.93 10.29 11.01
CA GLN A 13 11.79 9.00 11.66
C GLN A 13 10.73 8.10 11.01
N SER A 14 10.04 8.53 9.95
CA SER A 14 9.09 7.65 9.26
C SER A 14 9.84 6.48 8.63
N SER A 15 9.33 5.25 8.79
CA SER A 15 9.84 4.07 8.06
C SER A 15 9.16 3.89 6.70
N TYR A 16 8.03 4.58 6.48
CA TYR A 16 7.24 4.52 5.26
C TYR A 16 6.68 5.91 4.93
N CYS A 17 6.42 6.18 3.65
CA CYS A 17 5.77 7.41 3.23
C CYS A 17 4.28 7.40 3.63
N LYS A 18 3.84 8.45 4.32
CA LYS A 18 2.46 8.60 4.80
C LYS A 18 1.42 8.73 3.68
N SER A 19 1.84 9.05 2.46
CA SER A 19 0.92 9.23 1.32
C SER A 19 0.94 8.09 0.32
N CYS A 20 2.09 7.48 0.04
CA CYS A 20 2.21 6.43 -0.98
C CYS A 20 2.68 5.07 -0.46
N GLY A 21 3.01 4.96 0.83
CA GLY A 21 3.45 3.70 1.44
C GLY A 21 4.88 3.26 1.09
N PHE A 22 5.63 4.05 0.31
CA PHE A 22 7.02 3.74 -0.03
C PHE A 22 7.88 3.57 1.24
N LYS A 23 8.57 2.44 1.38
CA LYS A 23 9.45 2.16 2.52
C LYS A 23 10.75 2.93 2.38
N PHE A 24 11.16 3.61 3.43
CA PHE A 24 12.48 4.22 3.49
C PHE A 24 13.47 3.19 4.03
N ASP A 25 14.53 2.93 3.27
CA ASP A 25 15.64 2.12 3.76
C ASP A 25 16.43 2.97 4.75
N LYS A 26 16.24 2.69 6.04
CA LYS A 26 17.11 3.24 7.08
C LYS A 26 18.30 2.30 7.19
N GLU A 27 19.47 2.75 6.76
CA GLU A 27 20.72 2.08 7.12
C GLU A 27 20.84 2.11 8.65
N GLN A 28 20.57 0.97 9.27
CA GLN A 28 21.09 0.68 10.60
C GLN A 28 22.54 0.26 10.41
N ASP A 29 23.44 1.17 10.77
CA ASP A 29 24.82 0.88 11.09
C ASP A 29 24.85 -0.06 12.30
N ASP A 30 24.87 -1.37 12.06
CA ASP A 30 25.21 -2.36 13.09
C ASP A 30 25.86 -3.61 12.46
N LYS A 31 27.19 -3.52 12.37
CA LYS A 31 28.20 -4.56 12.62
C LYS A 31 28.04 -5.92 11.94
N GLN A 32 28.97 -6.13 11.00
CA GLN A 32 29.46 -7.44 10.54
C GLN A 32 29.57 -8.46 11.68
N ASN A 33 29.00 -9.66 11.48
CA ASN A 33 29.60 -10.87 12.03
C ASN A 33 29.54 -12.01 11.01
N ILE A 34 30.73 -12.57 10.84
CA ILE A 34 31.16 -13.66 9.98
C ILE A 34 30.82 -14.98 10.70
N TYR A 35 30.36 -15.99 9.95
CA TYR A 35 30.58 -17.40 10.31
C TYR A 35 31.25 -18.08 9.13
N GLU A 36 32.48 -18.51 9.37
CA GLU A 36 33.35 -19.26 8.47
C GLU A 36 32.84 -20.68 8.24
N GLY A 37 33.01 -21.19 7.02
CA GLY A 37 32.66 -22.55 6.64
C GLY A 37 33.17 -22.91 5.25
N GLU A 38 34.50 -23.05 5.16
CA GLU A 38 35.29 -23.74 4.13
C GLU A 38 35.50 -23.10 2.75
N VAL A 39 36.78 -22.79 2.49
CA VAL A 39 37.36 -22.26 1.26
C VAL A 39 37.78 -23.42 0.36
N ILE A 40 37.38 -23.41 -0.92
CA ILE A 40 38.20 -24.00 -1.99
C ILE A 40 38.35 -22.95 -3.09
N THR A 41 39.62 -22.62 -3.34
CA THR A 41 40.14 -21.58 -4.21
C THR A 41 40.08 -21.93 -5.69
N THR A 42 39.88 -20.87 -6.49
CA THR A 42 40.41 -20.57 -7.84
C THR A 42 40.16 -21.58 -8.96
N ASP A 43 39.41 -21.15 -9.99
CA ASP A 43 40.05 -20.67 -11.23
C ASP A 43 39.04 -20.00 -12.17
N GLU A 44 39.54 -19.01 -12.91
CA GLU A 44 38.83 -18.26 -13.96
C GLU A 44 38.28 -19.18 -15.06
N SER A 45 36.96 -19.30 -15.18
CA SER A 45 36.29 -19.49 -16.46
C SER A 45 34.77 -19.41 -16.32
N ASN A 46 34.17 -18.48 -17.07
CA ASN A 46 32.78 -18.44 -17.54
C ASN A 46 31.74 -19.24 -16.75
N HIS A 47 30.87 -18.54 -16.01
CA HIS A 47 29.54 -19.06 -15.72
C HIS A 47 28.46 -18.04 -16.09
N GLU A 48 27.61 -18.51 -17.01
CA GLU A 48 26.51 -17.88 -17.73
C GLU A 48 25.70 -16.82 -16.96
N ASN A 49 25.37 -15.76 -17.71
CA ASN A 49 24.17 -14.96 -17.46
C ASN A 49 22.96 -15.89 -17.49
N VAL A 50 22.51 -16.35 -16.33
CA VAL A 50 21.21 -17.01 -16.22
C VAL A 50 20.15 -15.91 -16.35
N ASN A 51 19.83 -15.57 -17.60
CA ASN A 51 18.55 -14.98 -17.96
C ASN A 51 17.49 -16.00 -17.56
N ARG A 52 16.96 -15.87 -16.34
CA ARG A 52 15.71 -16.54 -15.99
C ARG A 52 14.61 -15.78 -16.72
N ASP A 53 14.37 -16.19 -17.96
CA ASP A 53 13.10 -15.98 -18.63
C ASP A 53 12.05 -16.72 -17.79
N PHE A 54 11.50 -16.00 -16.82
CA PHE A 54 10.40 -16.48 -15.99
C PHE A 54 9.15 -16.42 -16.87
N GLU A 55 8.80 -17.57 -17.43
CA GLU A 55 7.63 -17.80 -18.27
C GLU A 55 6.35 -17.32 -17.57
N GLY A 56 5.69 -16.33 -18.19
CA GLY A 56 4.24 -16.27 -18.25
C GLY A 56 3.45 -16.17 -16.93
N GLU A 57 3.78 -15.22 -16.07
CA GLU A 57 2.82 -14.74 -15.07
C GLU A 57 1.98 -13.63 -15.73
N ASP A 58 0.69 -13.86 -16.00
CA ASP A 58 -0.27 -12.85 -16.47
C ASP A 58 -0.49 -11.77 -15.39
N TYR A 59 0.48 -10.86 -15.26
CA TYR A 59 0.38 -9.77 -14.31
C TYR A 59 -0.55 -8.67 -14.83
N ILE A 60 -1.50 -8.25 -13.99
CA ILE A 60 -2.45 -7.17 -14.28
C ILE A 60 -1.66 -5.87 -14.53
N LYS A 61 -1.77 -5.33 -15.73
CA LYS A 61 -1.16 -4.04 -16.11
C LYS A 61 -2.18 -2.92 -16.11
N CYS A 62 -1.73 -1.70 -15.86
CA CYS A 62 -2.60 -0.54 -16.03
C CYS A 62 -3.03 -0.41 -17.50
N PRO A 63 -4.34 -0.27 -17.81
CA PRO A 63 -4.79 -0.10 -19.19
C PRO A 63 -4.37 1.22 -19.83
N ASN A 64 -3.99 2.22 -19.01
CA ASN A 64 -3.57 3.53 -19.49
C ASN A 64 -2.06 3.60 -19.77
N CYS A 65 -1.22 3.18 -18.81
CA CYS A 65 0.24 3.34 -18.91
C CYS A 65 1.02 2.01 -18.92
N HIS A 66 0.34 0.86 -18.93
CA HIS A 66 0.92 -0.49 -18.95
C HIS A 66 1.87 -0.81 -17.79
N SER A 67 1.91 0.03 -16.76
CA SER A 67 2.73 -0.21 -15.58
C SER A 67 2.21 -1.42 -14.79
N PRO A 68 3.10 -2.30 -14.29
CA PRO A 68 2.74 -3.35 -13.32
C PRO A 68 2.43 -2.79 -11.92
N ASN A 69 2.69 -1.49 -11.68
CA ASN A 69 2.56 -0.86 -10.38
C ASN A 69 1.10 -0.45 -10.10
N ILE A 70 0.31 -1.42 -9.61
CA ILE A 70 -1.10 -1.25 -9.21
C ILE A 70 -1.21 -1.26 -7.68
N HIS A 71 -1.94 -0.30 -7.13
CA HIS A 71 -2.24 -0.16 -5.71
C HIS A 71 -3.75 -0.30 -5.47
N PHE A 72 -4.15 -0.95 -4.37
CA PHE A 72 -5.56 -1.08 -4.00
C PHE A 72 -5.93 0.04 -3.02
N VAL A 73 -6.91 0.86 -3.38
CA VAL A 73 -7.40 1.94 -2.53
C VAL A 73 -8.79 1.59 -2.04
N THR A 74 -8.97 1.58 -0.72
CA THR A 74 -10.29 1.42 -0.10
C THR A 74 -10.92 2.79 0.07
N ILE A 75 -11.93 3.09 -0.75
CA ILE A 75 -12.71 4.32 -0.60
C ILE A 75 -13.85 4.02 0.38
N GLN A 76 -13.88 4.77 1.47
CA GLN A 76 -15.01 4.77 2.39
C GLN A 76 -15.98 5.85 1.93
N SER A 77 -16.94 5.48 1.09
CA SER A 77 -18.08 6.34 0.78
C SER A 77 -19.08 6.25 1.94
N GLY A 78 -18.73 6.88 3.06
CA GLY A 78 -19.66 7.09 4.16
C GLY A 78 -20.44 8.36 3.90
N SER A 79 -21.75 8.25 3.68
CA SER A 79 -22.63 9.41 3.81
C SER A 79 -22.47 9.95 5.23
N ASP A 80 -22.06 11.19 5.33
CA ASP A 80 -21.86 11.94 6.56
C ASP A 80 -23.05 11.70 7.51
N TYR A 81 -22.83 10.91 8.56
CA TYR A 81 -23.79 10.80 9.65
C TYR A 81 -23.73 12.13 10.42
N SER A 82 -24.49 13.11 9.96
CA SER A 82 -24.66 14.36 10.71
C SER A 82 -25.34 14.01 12.02
N ALA A 83 -24.67 14.31 13.14
CA ALA A 83 -25.17 14.08 14.49
C ALA A 83 -26.59 14.65 14.71
N ALA A 84 -27.00 15.63 13.90
CA ALA A 84 -28.33 16.20 13.87
C ALA A 84 -29.43 15.19 13.51
N ASN A 85 -29.19 14.25 12.58
CA ASN A 85 -30.19 13.26 12.17
C ASN A 85 -30.33 12.09 13.17
N GLY A 86 -29.31 11.86 14.00
CA GLY A 86 -29.37 10.85 15.06
C GLY A 86 -30.30 11.22 16.21
N CYS A 87 -30.39 12.51 16.56
CA CYS A 87 -31.26 12.99 17.63
C CYS A 87 -32.76 12.85 17.29
N CYS A 88 -33.15 13.09 16.03
CA CYS A 88 -34.55 12.88 15.60
C CYS A 88 -34.95 11.41 15.67
N GLY A 89 -34.06 10.48 15.30
CA GLY A 89 -34.29 9.04 15.45
C GLY A 89 -34.45 8.60 16.92
N PHE A 90 -33.68 9.21 17.84
CA PHE A 90 -33.80 8.98 19.28
C PHE A 90 -35.12 9.52 19.87
N ILE A 91 -35.57 10.70 19.42
CA ILE A 91 -36.82 11.30 19.90
C ILE A 91 -38.04 10.48 19.46
N LEU A 92 -38.03 9.91 18.24
CA LEU A 92 -39.18 9.18 17.70
C LEU A 92 -39.24 7.69 18.11
N PHE A 93 -38.09 7.00 18.13
CA PHE A 93 -38.02 5.55 18.35
C PHE A 93 -37.13 5.15 19.54
N GLY A 94 -36.66 6.13 20.32
CA GLY A 94 -35.82 5.88 21.50
C GLY A 94 -34.42 5.36 21.14
N PRO A 95 -33.73 4.65 22.05
CA PRO A 95 -32.38 4.14 21.81
C PRO A 95 -32.29 3.16 20.62
N LEU A 96 -33.40 2.52 20.22
CA LEU A 96 -33.48 1.69 19.01
C LEU A 96 -33.26 2.49 17.73
N GLY A 97 -33.75 3.74 17.67
CA GLY A 97 -33.54 4.63 16.53
C GLY A 97 -32.06 5.04 16.38
N LEU A 98 -31.33 5.18 17.48
CA LEU A 98 -29.89 5.46 17.49
C LEU A 98 -29.07 4.25 17.02
N LEU A 99 -29.45 3.03 17.43
CA LEU A 99 -28.83 1.79 16.97
C LEU A 99 -29.01 1.58 15.46
N CYS A 100 -30.21 1.87 14.93
CA CYS A 100 -30.51 1.76 13.50
C CYS A 100 -29.66 2.72 12.64
N GLY A 101 -29.34 3.90 13.15
CA GLY A 101 -28.46 4.87 12.48
C GLY A 101 -26.97 4.51 12.52
N LEU A 102 -26.51 3.76 13.53
CA LEU A 102 -25.12 3.29 13.65
C LEU A 102 -24.87 1.99 12.87
N LEU A 103 -25.92 1.19 12.62
CA LEU A 103 -25.91 0.07 11.69
C LEU A 103 -25.98 0.53 10.22
N SER A 104 -25.46 1.73 9.93
CA SER A 104 -25.39 2.27 8.58
C SER A 104 -24.36 1.48 7.80
N ASN A 105 -24.83 0.78 6.76
CA ASN A 105 -24.01 -0.03 5.87
C ASN A 105 -22.97 0.84 5.16
N LYS A 106 -21.79 0.99 5.78
CA LYS A 106 -20.63 1.64 5.18
C LYS A 106 -20.27 0.87 3.92
N ARG A 107 -20.53 1.44 2.75
CA ARG A 107 -20.13 0.84 1.48
C ARG A 107 -18.63 1.10 1.33
N THR A 108 -17.83 0.14 1.76
CA THR A 108 -16.40 0.10 1.47
C THR A 108 -16.21 -0.43 0.06
N ALA A 109 -15.80 0.42 -0.87
CA ALA A 109 -15.42 -0.01 -2.21
C ALA A 109 -13.89 -0.09 -2.27
N THR A 110 -13.37 -1.26 -2.64
CA THR A 110 -11.95 -1.43 -2.94
C THR A 110 -11.76 -1.27 -4.45
N ILE A 111 -11.11 -0.19 -4.86
CA ILE A 111 -10.80 0.09 -6.28
C ILE A 111 -9.31 -0.14 -6.55
N ARG A 112 -8.95 -0.46 -7.79
CA ARG A 112 -7.54 -0.55 -8.20
C ARG A 112 -7.13 0.80 -8.78
N LYS A 113 -5.95 1.28 -8.38
CA LYS A 113 -5.39 2.56 -8.82
C LYS A 113 -3.96 2.36 -9.25
N CYS A 114 -3.61 2.82 -10.44
CA CYS A 114 -2.23 2.80 -10.91
C CYS A 114 -1.41 3.88 -10.20
N ILE A 115 -0.23 3.52 -9.68
CA ILE A 115 0.67 4.47 -8.99
C ILE A 115 1.32 5.44 -10.00
N ASN A 116 1.60 4.95 -11.22
CA ASN A 116 2.37 5.71 -12.20
C ASN A 116 1.53 6.80 -12.89
N CYS A 117 0.24 6.55 -13.15
CA CYS A 117 -0.64 7.49 -13.85
C CYS A 117 -1.90 7.90 -13.08
N ASN A 118 -2.08 7.42 -11.85
CA ASN A 118 -3.27 7.67 -11.02
C ASN A 118 -4.61 7.24 -11.63
N HIS A 119 -4.60 6.40 -12.67
CA HIS A 119 -5.81 5.86 -13.30
C HIS A 119 -6.48 4.80 -12.42
N GLU A 120 -7.79 4.90 -12.24
CA GLU A 120 -8.62 4.04 -11.38
C GLU A 120 -9.47 3.11 -12.26
N PHE A 121 -9.46 1.79 -11.99
CA PHE A 121 -10.15 0.75 -12.78
C PHE A 121 -10.45 -0.54 -11.99
#